data_AF-A0A848CSJ2-F1
#
_entry.id   AF-A0A848CSJ2-F1
#
_cell.length_a   1.000
_cell.length_b   1.000
_cell.length_c   1.000
_cell.angle_alpha   90.00
_cell.angle_beta   90.00
_cell.angle_gamma   90.00
#
_symmetry.space_group_name_H-M   'P 1'
#
loop_
_entity.id
_entity.type
_entity.pdbx_description
1 polymer ?
#
loop_
_entity_poly.entity_id
_entity_poly.type
_entity_poly.pdbx_seq_one_letter_code
_entity_poly.pdbx_strand_id
1 'polypeptide(L)'
;MEMEMRGFFSYMEEEIHRCSNFKKVGAKLYLENGSGLVATYEKIGDRIIRRVSMEGYIILTKYVRVFQIEAGEKGCGFYIEMEKDGTVWKGNIFIGKRIERVVM
;
A
#
# COMPACT_ATOMS: atom_id res chain seq x y z
N MET A 1 7.19 8.03 -15.92
CA MET A 1 6.36 7.86 -14.71
C MET A 1 5.56 6.57 -14.72
N GLU A 2 4.95 6.22 -15.85
CA GLU A 2 4.18 4.98 -15.95
C GLU A 2 4.93 3.73 -15.47
N MET A 3 6.20 3.54 -15.85
CA MET A 3 7.01 2.41 -15.35
C MET A 3 7.22 2.42 -13.83
N GLU A 4 7.50 3.56 -13.20
CA GLU A 4 7.63 3.66 -11.74
C GLU A 4 6.30 3.30 -11.06
N MET A 5 5.18 3.78 -11.62
CA MET A 5 3.86 3.50 -11.10
C MET A 5 3.52 2.00 -11.22
N ARG A 6 3.80 1.37 -12.37
CA ARG A 6 3.66 -0.09 -12.56
C ARG A 6 4.54 -0.88 -11.60
N GLY A 7 5.79 -0.44 -11.38
CA GLY A 7 6.69 -1.05 -10.41
C GLY A 7 6.15 -0.96 -8.98
N PHE A 8 5.61 0.19 -8.60
CA PHE A 8 4.95 0.38 -7.31
C PHE A 8 3.72 -0.53 -7.16
N PHE A 9 2.87 -0.62 -8.18
CA PHE A 9 1.72 -1.54 -8.17
C PHE A 9 2.17 -2.98 -8.00
N SER A 10 3.12 -3.46 -8.82
CA SER A 10 3.64 -4.83 -8.73
C SER A 10 4.21 -5.14 -7.34
N TYR A 11 4.99 -4.22 -6.76
CA TYR A 11 5.50 -4.36 -5.39
C TYR A 11 4.36 -4.48 -4.36
N MET A 12 3.37 -3.58 -4.42
CA MET A 12 2.27 -3.58 -3.44
C MET A 12 1.34 -4.78 -3.60
N GLU A 13 1.09 -5.24 -4.83
CA GLU A 13 0.34 -6.46 -5.09
C GLU A 13 1.00 -7.67 -4.42
N GLU A 14 2.32 -7.82 -4.56
CA GLU A 14 3.06 -8.89 -3.88
C GLU A 14 2.98 -8.78 -2.36
N GLU A 15 3.13 -7.58 -1.79
CA GLU A 15 3.04 -7.38 -0.34
C GLU A 15 1.64 -7.76 0.18
N ILE A 16 0.58 -7.35 -0.51
CA ILE A 16 -0.80 -7.69 -0.15
C ILE A 16 -1.03 -9.20 -0.24
N HIS A 17 -0.51 -9.86 -1.29
CA HIS A 17 -0.67 -11.31 -1.45
C HIS A 17 0.00 -12.14 -0.34
N ARG A 18 1.08 -11.65 0.24
CA ARG A 18 1.82 -12.35 1.32
C ARG A 18 1.21 -12.12 2.71
N CYS A 19 0.22 -11.24 2.82
CA CYS A 19 -0.35 -10.85 4.10
C CYS A 19 -1.68 -11.55 4.38
N SER A 20 -1.87 -11.92 5.65
CA SER A 20 -3.08 -12.59 6.14
C SER A 20 -4.10 -11.62 6.72
N ASN A 21 -3.67 -10.38 7.01
CA ASN A 21 -4.53 -9.36 7.58
C ASN A 21 -4.17 -7.97 7.04
N PHE A 22 -5.19 -7.14 6.87
CA PHE A 22 -5.10 -5.80 6.30
C PHE A 22 -5.87 -4.84 7.18
N LYS A 23 -5.26 -3.72 7.55
CA LYS A 23 -5.93 -2.72 8.37
C LYS A 23 -5.60 -1.32 7.90
N LYS A 24 -6.63 -0.48 7.78
CA LYS A 24 -6.49 0.96 7.61
C LYS A 24 -6.64 1.65 8.95
N VAL A 25 -5.69 2.52 9.31
CA VAL A 25 -5.83 3.43 10.46
C VAL A 25 -5.50 4.85 9.97
N GLY A 26 -6.52 5.71 9.92
CA GLY A 26 -6.40 7.02 9.28
C GLY A 26 -5.98 6.89 7.81
N ALA A 27 -4.86 7.52 7.44
CA ALA A 27 -4.28 7.47 6.10
C ALA A 27 -3.14 6.42 5.96
N LYS A 28 -3.02 5.50 6.93
CA LYS A 28 -1.99 4.48 6.96
C LYS A 28 -2.57 3.11 6.66
N LEU A 29 -1.83 2.33 5.87
CA LEU A 29 -2.09 0.93 5.59
C LEU A 29 -1.15 0.06 6.43
N TYR A 30 -1.72 -0.91 7.13
CA TYR A 30 -1.00 -1.92 7.88
C TYR A 30 -1.24 -3.27 7.21
N LEU A 31 -0.15 -3.94 6.87
CA LEU A 31 -0.15 -5.28 6.31
C LEU A 31 0.55 -6.22 7.29
N GLU A 32 -0.16 -7.24 7.76
CA GLU A 32 0.38 -8.24 8.68
C GLU A 32 0.58 -9.56 7.94
N ASN A 33 1.80 -10.07 7.97
CA ASN A 33 2.13 -11.35 7.36
C ASN A 33 1.78 -12.54 8.28
N GLY A 34 1.88 -13.77 7.76
CA GLY A 34 1.57 -14.99 8.52
C GLY A 34 2.45 -15.22 9.76
N SER A 35 3.57 -14.52 9.90
CA SER A 35 4.45 -14.57 11.09
C SER A 35 4.14 -13.49 12.13
N GLY A 36 3.13 -12.63 11.89
CA GLY A 36 2.76 -11.51 12.77
C GLY A 36 3.62 -10.25 12.58
N LEU A 37 4.51 -10.20 11.59
CA LEU A 37 5.25 -9.00 11.25
C LEU A 37 4.31 -7.99 10.58
N VAL A 38 4.30 -6.75 11.08
CA VAL A 38 3.45 -5.67 10.57
C VAL A 38 4.28 -4.66 9.78
N ALA A 39 4.01 -4.53 8.49
CA ALA A 39 4.52 -3.46 7.65
C ALA A 39 3.51 -2.31 7.59
N THR A 40 4.01 -1.07 7.65
CA THR A 40 3.17 0.14 7.59
C THR A 40 3.52 0.99 6.38
N TYR A 41 2.50 1.44 5.66
CA TYR A 41 2.63 2.28 4.46
C TYR A 41 1.83 3.56 4.65
N GLU A 42 2.43 4.69 4.32
CA GLU A 42 1.76 6.00 4.45
C GLU A 42 2.30 7.00 3.42
N LYS A 43 1.47 7.98 3.08
CA LYS A 43 1.90 9.13 2.27
C LYS A 43 2.48 10.21 3.18
N ILE A 44 3.70 10.66 2.91
CA ILE A 44 4.34 11.80 3.56
C ILE A 44 4.83 12.77 2.48
N GLY A 45 4.31 14.00 2.51
CA GLY A 45 4.58 14.97 1.44
C GLY A 45 4.16 14.41 0.08
N ASP A 46 5.09 14.36 -0.87
CA ASP A 46 4.90 13.83 -2.22
C ASP A 46 5.30 12.34 -2.36
N ARG A 47 5.45 11.60 -1.26
CA ARG A 47 6.03 10.25 -1.26
C ARG A 47 5.13 9.25 -0.58
N ILE A 48 5.18 8.01 -1.03
CA ILE A 48 4.71 6.86 -0.24
C ILE A 48 5.93 6.19 0.35
N ILE A 49 5.87 5.95 1.66
CA ILE A 49 6.94 5.30 2.41
C ILE A 49 6.46 3.98 3.02
N ARG A 50 7.41 3.08 3.26
CA ARG A 50 7.27 1.92 4.15
C ARG A 50 8.10 2.14 5.41
N ARG A 51 7.48 2.05 6.58
CA ARG A 51 8.21 2.09 7.87
C ARG A 51 8.96 0.77 8.07
N VAL A 52 10.22 0.86 8.48
CA VAL A 52 11.04 -0.30 8.87
C VAL A 52 11.39 -0.28 10.36
N SER A 53 11.29 0.88 11.01
CA SER A 53 11.37 1.06 12.46
C SER A 53 10.64 2.35 12.86
N MET A 54 10.75 2.76 14.13
CA MET A 54 10.22 4.05 14.58
C MET A 54 10.81 5.23 13.82
N GLU A 55 12.11 5.18 13.52
CA GLU A 55 12.86 6.28 12.91
C GLU A 55 13.21 6.02 11.43
N GLY A 56 13.22 4.75 11.02
CA GLY A 56 13.62 4.35 9.67
C GLY A 56 12.43 4.14 8.73
N TYR A 57 12.59 4.59 7.49
CA TYR A 57 11.66 4.31 6.40
C TYR A 57 12.36 4.14 5.06
N ILE A 58 11.69 3.43 4.15
CA ILE A 58 12.07 3.30 2.74
C ILE A 58 11.06 4.10 1.92
N ILE A 59 11.54 4.89 0.96
CA ILE A 59 10.69 5.57 -0.01
C ILE A 59 10.36 4.57 -1.12
N LEU A 60 9.08 4.28 -1.33
CA LEU A 60 8.62 3.37 -2.36
C LEU A 60 8.40 4.08 -3.70
N THR A 61 7.85 5.30 -3.65
CA THR A 61 7.63 6.13 -4.83
C THR A 61 7.50 7.61 -4.47
N LYS A 62 7.63 8.51 -5.46
CA LYS A 62 7.62 9.98 -5.33
C LYS A 62 6.55 10.59 -6.26
N TYR A 63 6.41 11.92 -6.26
CA TYR A 63 5.43 12.64 -7.09
C TYR A 63 3.97 12.28 -6.80
N VAL A 64 3.70 11.72 -5.61
CA VAL A 64 2.38 11.26 -5.21
C VAL A 64 1.54 12.44 -4.76
N ARG A 65 0.43 12.66 -5.44
CA ARG A 65 -0.53 13.71 -5.11
C ARG A 65 -1.65 13.17 -4.23
N VAL A 66 -2.18 12.00 -4.58
CA VAL A 66 -3.25 11.30 -3.87
C VAL A 66 -2.82 9.87 -3.57
N PHE A 67 -3.07 9.42 -2.33
CA PHE A 67 -2.97 8.01 -1.96
C PHE A 67 -4.15 7.67 -1.04
N GLN A 68 -5.12 6.93 -1.59
CA GLN A 68 -6.33 6.55 -0.89
C GLN A 68 -6.32 5.05 -0.67
N ILE A 69 -6.40 4.63 0.59
CA ILE A 69 -6.34 3.22 0.98
C ILE A 69 -7.76 2.71 1.24
N GLU A 70 -8.00 1.48 0.82
CA GLU A 70 -9.13 0.65 1.20
C GLU A 70 -8.59 -0.64 1.80
N ALA A 71 -8.89 -0.93 3.08
CA ALA A 71 -8.46 -2.18 3.71
C ALA A 71 -9.46 -2.59 4.79
N GLY A 72 -9.82 -3.87 4.80
CA GLY A 72 -10.72 -4.46 5.78
C GLY A 72 -10.96 -5.94 5.51
N GLU A 73 -12.08 -6.47 6.04
CA GLU A 73 -12.39 -7.90 5.97
C GLU A 73 -12.46 -8.44 4.53
N LYS A 74 -12.92 -7.62 3.59
CA LYS A 74 -13.11 -8.02 2.19
C LYS A 74 -11.82 -8.05 1.38
N GLY A 75 -10.74 -7.43 1.85
CA GLY A 75 -9.50 -7.32 1.11
C GLY A 75 -8.77 -6.01 1.34
N CYS A 76 -7.82 -5.73 0.44
CA CYS A 76 -6.97 -4.55 0.48
C CYS A 76 -6.76 -3.99 -0.92
N GLY A 77 -6.81 -2.68 -1.03
CA GLY A 77 -6.62 -1.94 -2.26
C GLY A 77 -6.19 -0.51 -1.99
N PHE A 78 -5.82 0.17 -3.06
CA PHE A 78 -5.55 1.59 -3.02
C PHE A 78 -5.76 2.23 -4.38
N TYR A 79 -5.98 3.54 -4.34
CA TYR A 79 -5.95 4.45 -5.46
C TYR A 79 -4.78 5.42 -5.30
N ILE A 80 -4.07 5.69 -6.38
CA ILE A 80 -2.96 6.63 -6.41
C ILE A 80 -3.08 7.58 -7.60
N GLU A 81 -2.76 8.86 -7.36
CA GLU A 81 -2.48 9.84 -8.41
C GLU A 81 -1.04 10.32 -8.27
N MET A 82 -0.29 10.31 -9.37
CA MET A 82 1.06 10.85 -9.47
C MET A 82 1.09 12.00 -10.48
N GLU A 83 1.82 13.08 -10.18
CA GLU A 83 1.93 14.24 -11.06
C GLU A 83 3.39 14.68 -11.19
N LYS A 84 3.87 14.78 -12.44
CA LYS A 84 5.20 15.26 -12.75
C LYS A 84 5.16 16.06 -14.05
N ASP A 85 5.76 17.26 -14.04
CA ASP A 85 5.87 18.15 -15.20
C ASP A 85 4.51 18.42 -15.87
N GLY A 86 3.47 18.64 -15.05
CA GLY A 86 2.09 18.91 -15.49
C GLY A 86 1.33 17.69 -16.04
N THR A 87 1.96 16.51 -16.10
CA THR A 87 1.32 15.27 -16.54
C THR A 87 0.86 14.46 -15.33
N VAL A 88 -0.36 13.91 -15.40
CA VAL A 88 -0.99 13.14 -14.31
C VAL A 88 -1.19 11.68 -14.72
N TRP A 89 -0.75 10.76 -13.86
CA TRP A 89 -1.01 9.32 -13.96
C TRP A 89 -1.87 8.86 -12.80
N LYS A 90 -2.83 7.98 -13.08
CA LYS A 90 -3.82 7.51 -12.12
C LYS A 90 -3.96 5.99 -12.23
N GLY A 91 -4.25 5.35 -11.11
CA GLY A 91 -4.46 3.91 -11.08
C GLY A 91 -5.00 3.45 -9.75
N ASN A 92 -5.62 2.28 -9.76
CA ASN A 92 -6.10 1.61 -8.57
C ASN A 92 -5.91 0.10 -8.68
N ILE A 93 -5.79 -0.54 -7.51
CA ILE A 93 -5.95 -1.99 -7.38
C ILE A 93 -6.85 -2.30 -6.20
N PHE A 94 -7.47 -3.47 -6.26
CA PHE A 94 -8.12 -4.09 -5.12
C PHE A 94 -7.90 -5.60 -5.20
N ILE A 95 -7.34 -6.16 -4.13
CA ILE A 95 -7.12 -7.60 -3.97
C ILE A 95 -8.06 -8.09 -2.88
N GLY A 96 -9.03 -8.91 -3.28
CA GLY A 96 -9.97 -9.53 -2.35
C GLY A 96 -9.28 -10.54 -1.42
N LYS A 97 -9.76 -10.62 -0.17
CA LYS A 97 -9.34 -11.66 0.77
C LYS A 97 -9.86 -13.01 0.28
N ARG A 98 -8.95 -13.98 0.09
CA ARG A 98 -9.29 -15.31 -0.47
C ARG A 98 -9.38 -16.40 0.59
N ILE A 99 -8.76 -16.19 1.75
CA ILE A 99 -8.62 -17.18 2.81
C ILE A 99 -8.91 -16.48 4.14
N GLU A 100 -9.77 -17.09 4.95
CA GLU A 100 -10.06 -16.63 6.30
C GLU A 100 -9.53 -17.63 7.32
N ARG A 101 -8.81 -17.12 8.33
CA ARG A 101 -8.43 -17.92 9.48
C ARG A 101 -9.65 -18.03 10.40
N VAL A 102 -10.26 -19.21 10.43
CA VAL A 102 -11.30 -19.56 11.40
C VAL A 102 -10.61 -20.22 12.60
N VAL A 103 -10.72 -19.61 13.78
CA VAL A 103 -10.28 -20.24 15.04
C VAL A 103 -11.53 -20.81 15.69
N MET A 104 -11.56 -22.13 15.87
CA MET A 104 -12.59 -22.85 16.62
C MET A 104 -12.25 -22.90 18.11
#